data_AF-A0A3M7IXU5-F1
#
_entry.id   AF-A0A3M7IXU5-F1
#
_cell.length_a   1.000
_cell.length_b   1.000
_cell.length_c   1.000
_cell.angle_alpha   90.00
_cell.angle_beta   90.00
_cell.angle_gamma   90.00
#
_symmetry.space_group_name_H-M   'P 1'
#
loop_
_entity.id
_entity.type
_entity.pdbx_description
1 polymer ?
#
loop_
_entity_poly.entity_id
_entity_poly.type
_entity_poly.pdbx_seq_one_letter_code
_entity_poly.pdbx_strand_id
1 'polypeptide(L)'
;MDPVLEFFDFSATFDRKPELPPISDNTLDKMLDSAAARAEDATTAGNIPRLAKALSDLRSLLRPNASFDRLSSTLSLATRHGHREVLKYLLAKSVPITADAVTAATIAKDEWMLDLMVNSGWNVVEPLGLTTPSALALAVEDRGLVSWFLEHGASPNAQCSLDLTPLTIVVQFSSVSIIRSLFDYGGSVQYGQVLHYAIRRYLPDQQEVLDLILSKNSLINHVMYQEHP
;
A
#
# COMPACT_ATOMS: atom_id res chain seq x y z
N MET A 1 14.22 -51.97 -27.07
CA MET A 1 14.68 -50.62 -27.47
C MET A 1 13.48 -49.92 -28.05
N ASP A 2 13.06 -48.81 -27.45
CA ASP A 2 11.83 -48.10 -27.82
C ASP A 2 11.93 -47.49 -29.23
N PRO A 3 10.89 -47.59 -30.08
CA PRO A 3 10.89 -47.09 -31.45
C PRO A 3 10.65 -45.58 -31.56
N VAL A 4 10.70 -44.85 -30.44
CA VAL A 4 10.40 -43.39 -30.37
C VAL A 4 11.64 -42.53 -30.65
N LEU A 5 12.84 -43.12 -30.69
CA LEU A 5 14.11 -42.39 -30.85
C LEU A 5 14.54 -42.18 -32.32
N GLU A 6 13.82 -42.70 -33.32
CA GLU A 6 14.14 -42.48 -34.74
C GLU A 6 13.65 -41.13 -35.31
N PHE A 7 12.91 -40.35 -34.53
CA PHE A 7 12.32 -39.08 -35.00
C PHE A 7 13.06 -37.80 -34.57
N PHE A 8 14.16 -37.90 -33.83
CA PHE A 8 14.93 -36.73 -33.42
C PHE A 8 16.14 -36.51 -34.33
N ASP A 9 16.00 -35.56 -35.25
CA ASP A 9 17.09 -35.02 -36.06
C ASP A 9 17.99 -34.11 -35.20
N PHE A 10 19.14 -34.62 -34.77
CA PHE A 10 20.16 -33.87 -34.03
C PHE A 10 21.09 -33.03 -34.92
N SER A 11 20.82 -32.96 -36.24
CA SER A 11 21.63 -32.20 -37.20
C SER A 11 21.11 -30.79 -37.51
N ALA A 12 20.04 -30.34 -36.82
CA ALA A 12 19.50 -29.00 -36.98
C ALA A 12 20.54 -27.91 -36.62
N THR A 13 21.19 -27.35 -37.65
CA THR A 13 21.89 -26.08 -37.53
C THR A 13 20.86 -24.98 -37.32
N PHE A 14 21.01 -24.20 -36.24
CA PHE A 14 20.16 -23.03 -35.96
C PHE A 14 20.32 -22.00 -37.08
N ASP A 15 19.53 -22.14 -38.14
CA ASP A 15 19.39 -21.15 -39.18
C ASP A 15 18.68 -19.93 -38.59
N ARG A 16 19.48 -18.88 -38.38
CA ARG A 16 19.10 -17.51 -38.04
C ARG A 16 18.22 -17.36 -36.79
N LYS A 17 18.81 -16.79 -35.75
CA LYS A 17 18.08 -16.10 -34.67
C LYS A 17 16.87 -15.38 -35.28
N PRO A 18 15.63 -15.56 -34.79
CA PRO A 18 14.57 -14.65 -35.13
C PRO A 18 15.06 -13.25 -34.72
N GLU A 19 15.25 -12.38 -35.71
CA GLU A 19 15.52 -10.96 -35.45
C GLU A 19 14.32 -10.45 -34.65
N LEU A 20 14.53 -10.29 -33.34
CA LEU A 20 13.62 -9.53 -32.50
C LEU A 20 13.39 -8.19 -33.20
N PRO A 21 12.14 -7.70 -33.29
CA PRO A 21 11.90 -6.39 -33.85
C PRO A 21 12.83 -5.38 -33.16
N PRO A 22 13.40 -4.41 -33.89
CA PRO A 22 14.26 -3.40 -33.29
C PRO A 22 13.50 -2.78 -32.12
N ILE A 23 14.15 -2.74 -30.94
CA ILE A 23 13.64 -2.08 -29.73
C ILE A 23 13.15 -0.70 -30.19
N SER A 24 11.83 -0.47 -30.15
CA SER A 24 11.23 0.76 -30.63
C SER A 24 11.98 1.94 -30.02
N ASP A 25 12.38 2.89 -30.85
CA ASP A 25 13.18 4.05 -30.43
C ASP A 25 12.50 4.76 -29.25
N ASN A 26 12.97 4.47 -28.03
CA ASN A 26 12.24 4.74 -26.79
C ASN A 26 12.37 6.22 -26.36
N THR A 27 12.52 7.11 -27.34
CA THR A 27 12.80 8.53 -27.17
C THR A 27 11.64 9.23 -26.46
N LEU A 28 10.39 8.84 -26.74
CA LEU A 28 9.21 9.36 -26.03
C LEU A 28 9.20 8.94 -24.57
N ASP A 29 9.47 7.67 -24.26
CA ASP A 29 9.55 7.18 -22.87
C ASP A 29 10.67 7.88 -22.10
N LYS A 30 11.85 8.06 -22.70
CA LYS A 30 12.95 8.82 -22.09
C LYS A 30 12.56 10.27 -21.80
N MET A 31 11.82 10.91 -22.71
CA MET A 31 11.32 12.27 -22.50
C MET A 31 10.27 12.34 -21.39
N LEU A 32 9.39 11.34 -21.31
CA LEU A 32 8.40 11.20 -20.23
C LEU A 32 9.08 10.97 -18.88
N ASP A 33 10.07 10.08 -18.80
CA ASP A 33 10.84 9.81 -17.58
C ASP A 33 11.63 11.05 -17.13
N SER A 34 12.24 11.78 -18.07
CA SER A 34 12.92 13.04 -17.75
C SER A 34 11.95 14.11 -17.24
N ALA A 35 10.74 14.19 -17.80
CA ALA A 35 9.72 15.13 -17.34
C ALA A 35 9.12 14.73 -15.98
N ALA A 36 8.95 13.43 -15.72
CA ALA A 36 8.56 12.88 -14.42
C ALA A 36 9.63 13.16 -13.35
N ALA A 37 10.91 12.91 -13.64
CA ALA A 37 12.02 13.24 -12.74
C ALA A 37 12.06 14.74 -12.40
N ARG A 38 11.85 15.62 -13.39
CA ARG A 38 11.72 17.07 -13.14
C ARG A 38 10.54 17.41 -12.22
N ALA A 39 9.43 16.69 -12.32
CA ALA A 39 8.28 16.85 -11.43
C ALA A 39 8.58 16.36 -10.01
N GLU A 40 9.28 15.24 -9.86
CA GLU A 40 9.73 14.70 -8.57
C GLU A 40 10.72 15.64 -7.88
N ASP A 41 11.70 16.17 -8.60
CA ASP A 41 12.67 17.15 -8.10
C ASP A 41 11.96 18.43 -7.63
N ALA A 42 11.03 18.95 -8.44
CA ALA A 42 10.24 20.12 -8.09
C ALA A 42 9.36 19.87 -6.85
N THR A 43 8.82 18.67 -6.72
CA THR A 43 8.00 18.26 -5.58
C THR A 43 8.83 18.16 -4.31
N THR A 44 10.01 17.54 -4.39
CA THR A 44 10.97 17.44 -3.28
C THR A 44 11.38 18.82 -2.79
N ALA A 45 11.63 19.75 -3.72
CA ALA A 45 11.97 21.14 -3.43
C ALA A 45 10.79 22.01 -2.96
N GLY A 46 9.56 21.50 -2.95
CA GLY A 46 8.37 22.27 -2.57
C GLY A 46 7.99 23.38 -3.57
N ASN A 47 8.50 23.32 -4.81
CA ASN A 47 8.41 24.42 -5.77
C ASN A 47 7.21 24.24 -6.73
N ILE A 48 6.08 24.84 -6.37
CA ILE A 48 4.83 24.79 -7.13
C ILE A 48 4.99 25.31 -8.57
N PRO A 49 5.64 26.46 -8.86
CA PRO A 49 5.83 26.92 -10.24
C PRO A 49 6.61 25.94 -11.13
N ARG A 50 7.69 25.34 -10.61
CA ARG A 50 8.47 24.34 -11.35
C ARG A 50 7.66 23.07 -11.58
N LEU A 51 6.89 22.64 -10.58
CA LEU A 51 6.00 21.50 -10.69
C LEU A 51 4.90 21.76 -11.73
N ALA A 52 4.29 22.93 -11.73
CA ALA A 52 3.27 23.33 -12.69
C ALA A 52 3.79 23.26 -14.14
N LYS A 53 5.02 23.73 -14.36
CA LYS A 53 5.69 23.62 -15.65
C LYS A 53 5.94 22.16 -16.04
N ALA A 54 6.51 21.35 -15.14
CA ALA A 54 6.78 19.94 -15.40
C ALA A 54 5.50 19.13 -15.69
N LEU A 55 4.40 19.40 -14.97
CA LEU A 55 3.10 18.79 -15.23
C LEU A 55 2.50 19.22 -16.57
N SER A 56 2.69 20.49 -16.96
CA SER A 56 2.26 20.98 -18.28
C SER A 56 3.05 20.33 -19.41
N ASP A 57 4.36 20.20 -19.25
CA ASP A 57 5.23 19.49 -20.19
C ASP A 57 4.82 18.01 -20.30
N LEU A 58 4.52 17.35 -19.19
CA LEU A 58 4.01 15.97 -19.21
C LEU A 58 2.66 15.87 -19.92
N ARG A 59 1.73 16.79 -19.67
CA ARG A 59 0.41 16.79 -20.31
C ARG A 59 0.47 17.07 -21.81
N SER A 60 1.45 17.83 -22.29
CA SER A 60 1.62 18.04 -23.73
C SER A 60 2.21 16.81 -24.43
N LEU A 61 3.00 16.01 -23.71
CA LEU A 61 3.59 14.76 -24.21
C LEU A 61 2.62 13.57 -24.11
N LEU A 62 1.73 13.58 -23.12
CA LEU A 62 0.73 12.55 -22.88
C LEU A 62 -0.52 12.76 -23.74
N ARG A 63 -1.12 11.67 -24.24
CA ARG A 63 -2.44 11.74 -24.89
C ARG A 63 -3.49 12.22 -23.87
N PRO A 64 -4.62 12.82 -24.31
CA PRO A 64 -5.66 13.36 -23.42
C PRO A 64 -6.22 12.39 -22.38
N ASN A 65 -5.98 11.08 -22.54
CA ASN A 65 -6.48 10.01 -21.68
C ASN A 65 -5.36 9.08 -21.17
N ALA A 66 -4.09 9.51 -21.21
CA ALA A 66 -3.00 8.70 -20.69
C ALA A 66 -2.96 8.77 -19.16
N SER A 67 -2.77 7.62 -18.52
CA SER A 67 -2.71 7.52 -17.06
C SER A 67 -1.50 8.29 -16.50
N PHE A 68 -1.72 8.99 -15.39
CA PHE A 68 -0.68 9.68 -14.63
C PHE A 68 0.09 8.72 -13.70
N ASP A 69 0.18 7.44 -14.02
CA ASP A 69 0.87 6.43 -13.18
C ASP A 69 2.32 6.84 -12.88
N ARG A 70 3.01 7.51 -13.82
CA ARG A 70 4.37 8.03 -13.62
C ARG A 70 4.47 9.22 -12.66
N LEU A 71 3.34 9.80 -12.25
CA LEU A 71 3.28 10.85 -11.24
C LEU A 71 2.86 10.33 -9.86
N SER A 72 2.56 9.04 -9.72
CA SER A 72 2.24 8.42 -8.43
C SER A 72 3.33 8.66 -7.37
N SER A 73 4.59 8.64 -7.79
CA SER A 73 5.78 8.95 -6.98
C SER A 73 5.79 10.39 -6.49
N THR A 74 5.31 11.35 -7.29
CA THR A 74 5.27 12.77 -6.88
C THR A 74 4.32 12.98 -5.71
N LEU A 75 3.17 12.29 -5.67
CA LEU A 75 2.22 12.41 -4.57
C LEU A 75 2.79 11.85 -3.25
N SER A 76 3.45 10.69 -3.31
CA SER A 76 4.08 10.09 -2.13
C SER A 76 5.27 10.90 -1.64
N LEU A 77 6.06 11.50 -2.54
CA LEU A 77 7.13 12.45 -2.18
C LEU A 77 6.59 13.71 -1.52
N ALA A 78 5.54 14.34 -2.08
CA ALA A 78 4.92 15.53 -1.49
C ALA A 78 4.46 15.26 -0.04
N THR A 79 3.89 14.08 0.17
CA THR A 79 3.42 13.62 1.47
C THR A 79 4.58 13.37 2.43
N ARG A 80 5.62 12.63 2.00
CA ARG A 80 6.80 12.32 2.82
C ARG A 80 7.56 13.56 3.27
N HIS A 81 7.58 14.60 2.44
CA HIS A 81 8.24 15.87 2.74
C HIS A 81 7.34 16.87 3.49
N GLY A 82 6.08 16.54 3.77
CA GLY A 82 5.18 17.44 4.49
C GLY A 82 4.71 18.64 3.65
N HIS A 83 4.85 18.60 2.31
CA HIS A 83 4.54 19.73 1.43
C HIS A 83 3.04 19.83 1.13
N ARG A 84 2.29 20.31 2.12
CA ARG A 84 0.81 20.43 2.09
C ARG A 84 0.25 21.16 0.87
N GLU A 85 0.86 22.28 0.48
CA GLU A 85 0.39 23.08 -0.67
C GLU A 85 0.71 22.39 -2.00
N VAL A 86 1.81 21.64 -2.07
CA VAL A 86 2.13 20.82 -3.24
C VAL A 86 1.15 19.66 -3.36
N LEU A 87 0.81 19.01 -2.24
CA LEU A 87 -0.17 17.93 -2.20
C LEU A 87 -1.55 18.41 -2.69
N LYS A 88 -2.05 19.55 -2.18
CA LYS A 88 -3.28 20.19 -2.68
C LYS A 88 -3.24 20.43 -4.18
N TYR A 89 -2.11 20.96 -4.67
CA TYR A 89 -1.96 21.26 -6.08
C TYR A 89 -2.01 20.00 -6.94
N LEU A 90 -1.34 18.91 -6.53
CA LEU A 90 -1.34 17.62 -7.22
C LEU A 90 -2.75 17.00 -7.26
N LEU A 91 -3.47 17.00 -6.13
CA LEU A 91 -4.83 16.49 -6.04
C LEU A 91 -5.81 17.31 -6.90
N ALA A 92 -5.66 18.64 -6.94
CA ALA A 92 -6.43 19.51 -7.84
C ALA A 92 -6.13 19.26 -9.33
N LYS A 93 -5.01 18.61 -9.65
CA LYS A 93 -4.68 18.15 -11.01
C LYS A 93 -5.15 16.73 -11.29
N SER A 94 -5.95 16.14 -10.41
CA SER A 94 -6.51 14.78 -10.52
C SER A 94 -5.43 13.71 -10.65
N VAL A 95 -4.29 13.91 -9.97
CA VAL A 95 -3.27 12.86 -9.81
C VAL A 95 -3.86 11.78 -8.89
N PRO A 96 -3.80 10.49 -9.27
CA PRO A 96 -4.39 9.41 -8.50
C PRO A 96 -3.72 9.27 -7.13
N ILE A 97 -4.53 9.02 -6.11
CA ILE A 97 -4.06 8.74 -4.74
C ILE A 97 -3.54 7.31 -4.70
N THR A 98 -2.28 7.15 -4.29
CA THR A 98 -1.63 5.84 -4.23
C THR A 98 -1.47 5.36 -2.80
N ALA A 99 -1.39 4.03 -2.64
CA ALA A 99 -1.15 3.42 -1.34
C ALA A 99 0.14 3.93 -0.68
N ASP A 100 1.18 4.24 -1.46
CA ASP A 100 2.44 4.82 -0.96
C ASP A 100 2.24 6.21 -0.36
N ALA A 101 1.40 7.05 -0.96
CA ALA A 101 1.10 8.38 -0.44
C ALA A 101 0.31 8.27 0.88
N VAL A 102 -0.70 7.40 0.94
CA VAL A 102 -1.46 7.15 2.17
C VAL A 102 -0.56 6.58 3.27
N THR A 103 0.33 5.65 2.92
CA THR A 103 1.30 5.07 3.85
C THR A 103 2.21 6.15 4.41
N ALA A 104 2.73 7.04 3.55
CA ALA A 104 3.56 8.17 3.98
C ALA A 104 2.80 9.12 4.92
N ALA A 105 1.55 9.47 4.62
CA ALA A 105 0.72 10.35 5.46
C ALA A 105 0.45 9.70 6.84
N THR A 106 0.17 8.40 6.83
CA THR A 106 -0.14 7.64 8.05
C THR A 106 1.08 7.51 8.96
N ILE A 107 2.26 7.19 8.39
CA ILE A 107 3.52 7.13 9.14
C ILE A 107 3.90 8.52 9.68
N ALA A 108 3.66 9.58 8.91
CA ALA A 108 3.89 10.96 9.33
C ALA A 108 2.88 11.44 10.39
N LYS A 109 1.79 10.69 10.61
CA LYS A 109 0.69 11.04 11.53
C LYS A 109 0.05 12.39 11.18
N ASP A 110 0.04 12.75 9.90
CA ASP A 110 -0.51 14.03 9.44
C ASP A 110 -1.98 13.86 9.07
N GLU A 111 -2.86 14.00 10.07
CA GLU A 111 -4.33 13.96 9.92
C GLU A 111 -4.81 14.93 8.84
N TRP A 112 -4.18 16.11 8.71
CA TRP A 112 -4.57 17.10 7.71
C TRP A 112 -4.37 16.58 6.28
N MET A 113 -3.29 15.83 6.04
CA MET A 113 -3.04 15.22 4.73
C MET A 113 -4.01 14.07 4.46
N LEU A 114 -4.33 13.28 5.48
CA LEU A 114 -5.32 12.21 5.37
C LEU A 114 -6.72 12.77 5.08
N ASP A 115 -7.14 13.81 5.79
CA ASP A 115 -8.40 14.54 5.52
C ASP A 115 -8.44 15.06 4.09
N LEU A 116 -7.34 15.64 3.60
CA LEU A 116 -7.27 16.13 2.23
C LEU A 116 -7.40 15.00 1.20
N MET A 117 -6.78 13.83 1.46
CA MET A 117 -6.89 12.66 0.60
C MET A 117 -8.31 12.09 0.60
N VAL A 118 -8.95 11.96 1.76
CA VAL A 118 -10.35 11.53 1.89
C VAL A 118 -11.29 12.47 1.12
N ASN A 119 -11.14 13.78 1.33
CA ASN A 119 -11.91 14.80 0.61
C ASN A 119 -11.67 14.80 -0.91
N SER A 120 -10.53 14.27 -1.35
CA SER A 120 -10.18 14.11 -2.77
C SER A 120 -10.62 12.77 -3.36
N GLY A 121 -11.37 11.95 -2.60
CA GLY A 121 -11.98 10.71 -3.05
C GLY A 121 -11.23 9.43 -2.66
N TRP A 122 -10.26 9.49 -1.74
CA TRP A 122 -9.63 8.28 -1.22
C TRP A 122 -10.61 7.46 -0.36
N ASN A 123 -10.70 6.17 -0.65
CA ASN A 123 -11.49 5.21 0.10
C ASN A 123 -10.64 4.58 1.24
N VAL A 124 -10.96 4.94 2.48
CA VAL A 124 -10.26 4.45 3.70
C VAL A 124 -10.44 2.94 3.91
N VAL A 125 -11.50 2.35 3.35
CA VAL A 125 -11.84 0.92 3.53
C VAL A 125 -10.99 0.01 2.63
N GLU A 126 -10.40 0.55 1.55
CA GLU A 126 -9.63 -0.25 0.62
C GLU A 126 -8.30 -0.74 1.21
N PRO A 127 -7.90 -1.98 0.88
CA PRO A 127 -6.62 -2.51 1.32
C PRO A 127 -5.46 -1.73 0.67
N LEU A 128 -4.44 -1.43 1.46
CA LEU A 128 -3.25 -0.73 0.97
C LEU A 128 -2.31 -1.62 0.16
N GLY A 129 -2.35 -2.93 0.39
CA GLY A 129 -1.53 -3.87 -0.37
C GLY A 129 -1.71 -5.32 0.08
N LEU A 130 -0.86 -6.20 -0.45
CA LEU A 130 -0.94 -7.64 -0.21
C LEU A 130 -0.71 -8.03 1.26
N THR A 131 0.13 -7.26 1.96
CA THR A 131 0.52 -7.52 3.36
C THR A 131 -0.08 -6.54 4.35
N THR A 132 -0.63 -5.41 3.88
CA THR A 132 -1.15 -4.33 4.73
C THR A 132 -2.67 -4.26 4.53
N PRO A 133 -3.47 -4.77 5.49
CA PRO A 133 -4.91 -4.95 5.29
C PRO A 133 -5.68 -3.64 5.16
N SER A 134 -5.24 -2.58 5.83
CA SER A 134 -5.76 -1.22 5.65
C SER A 134 -4.80 -0.20 6.26
N ALA A 135 -5.03 1.09 6.01
CA ALA A 135 -4.25 2.17 6.61
C ALA A 135 -4.28 2.17 8.15
N LEU A 136 -5.37 1.66 8.75
CA LEU A 136 -5.48 1.46 10.20
C LEU A 136 -4.34 0.59 10.76
N ALA A 137 -3.87 -0.41 10.01
CA ALA A 137 -2.78 -1.27 10.44
C ALA A 137 -1.42 -0.54 10.57
N LEU A 138 -1.29 0.65 9.98
CA LEU A 138 -0.09 1.49 10.09
C LEU A 138 -0.15 2.44 11.30
N ALA A 139 -1.33 2.68 11.86
CA ALA A 139 -1.54 3.60 12.98
C ALA A 139 -1.29 2.95 14.36
N VAL A 140 -0.66 1.78 14.41
CA VAL A 140 -0.61 0.88 15.58
C VAL A 140 -0.13 1.52 16.89
N GLU A 141 0.71 2.56 16.84
CA GLU A 141 1.24 3.20 18.06
C GLU A 141 0.46 4.45 18.47
N ASP A 142 -0.44 4.95 17.63
CA ASP A 142 -1.10 6.24 17.83
C ASP A 142 -2.59 6.08 18.05
N ARG A 143 -3.01 6.25 19.30
CA ARG A 143 -4.42 6.11 19.68
C ARG A 143 -5.32 7.14 18.99
N GLY A 144 -4.82 8.36 18.79
CA GLY A 144 -5.59 9.42 18.11
C GLY A 144 -5.83 9.04 16.66
N LEU A 145 -4.77 8.63 15.97
CA LEU A 145 -4.84 8.22 14.57
C LEU A 145 -5.66 6.93 14.38
N VAL A 146 -5.55 5.96 15.29
CA VAL A 146 -6.42 4.76 15.31
C VAL A 146 -7.89 5.16 15.41
N SER A 147 -8.20 6.08 16.32
CA SER A 147 -9.59 6.56 16.51
C SER A 147 -10.07 7.26 15.24
N TRP A 148 -9.24 8.13 14.64
CA TRP A 148 -9.54 8.79 13.39
C TRP A 148 -9.88 7.78 12.28
N PHE A 149 -9.06 6.73 12.10
CA PHE A 149 -9.33 5.70 11.09
C PHE A 149 -10.63 4.94 11.33
N LEU A 150 -10.89 4.55 12.57
CA LEU A 150 -12.10 3.82 12.96
C LEU A 150 -13.36 4.70 12.76
N GLU A 151 -13.28 5.99 13.10
CA GLU A 151 -14.35 6.98 12.88
C GLU A 151 -14.62 7.22 11.39
N HIS A 152 -13.60 7.10 10.54
CA HIS A 152 -13.72 7.16 9.08
C HIS A 152 -14.08 5.82 8.42
N GLY A 153 -14.55 4.85 9.21
CA GLY A 153 -15.12 3.59 8.71
C GLY A 153 -14.10 2.50 8.41
N ALA A 154 -12.83 2.65 8.81
CA ALA A 154 -11.86 1.57 8.69
C ALA A 154 -12.29 0.36 9.54
N SER A 155 -12.40 -0.81 8.90
CA SER A 155 -12.75 -2.04 9.61
C SER A 155 -11.54 -2.60 10.36
N PRO A 156 -11.65 -2.92 11.67
CA PRO A 156 -10.61 -3.64 12.40
C PRO A 156 -10.43 -5.09 11.90
N ASN A 157 -11.38 -5.59 11.09
CA ASN A 157 -11.42 -6.95 10.55
C ASN A 157 -11.06 -7.02 9.05
N ALA A 158 -10.63 -5.91 8.43
CA ALA A 158 -10.22 -5.92 7.02
C ALA A 158 -9.10 -6.95 6.82
N GLN A 159 -9.24 -7.87 5.86
CA GLN A 159 -8.25 -8.93 5.61
C GLN A 159 -7.37 -8.58 4.41
N CYS A 160 -6.07 -8.81 4.54
CA CYS A 160 -5.15 -8.83 3.40
C CYS A 160 -4.99 -10.26 2.85
N SER A 161 -4.20 -10.42 1.78
CA SER A 161 -3.98 -11.72 1.13
C SER A 161 -3.32 -12.77 2.04
N LEU A 162 -2.64 -12.34 3.10
CA LEU A 162 -2.02 -13.21 4.10
C LEU A 162 -2.94 -13.52 5.29
N ASP A 163 -4.23 -13.20 5.20
CA ASP A 163 -5.16 -13.27 6.32
C ASP A 163 -4.57 -12.53 7.53
N LEU A 164 -4.18 -11.27 7.35
CA LEU A 164 -3.86 -10.36 8.45
C LEU A 164 -4.98 -9.34 8.55
N THR A 165 -5.30 -8.93 9.77
CA THR A 165 -6.22 -7.82 10.04
C THR A 165 -5.52 -6.68 10.76
N PRO A 166 -6.06 -5.45 10.74
CA PRO A 166 -5.55 -4.38 11.59
C PRO A 166 -5.51 -4.79 13.06
N LEU A 167 -6.51 -5.56 13.53
CA LEU A 167 -6.51 -6.13 14.87
C LEU A 167 -5.30 -7.05 15.11
N THR A 168 -4.95 -7.92 14.17
CA THR A 168 -3.77 -8.80 14.26
C THR A 168 -2.48 -8.00 14.48
N ILE A 169 -2.28 -6.92 13.70
CA ILE A 169 -1.08 -6.08 13.79
C ILE A 169 -1.05 -5.32 15.13
N VAL A 170 -2.17 -4.72 15.54
CA VAL A 170 -2.30 -4.03 16.83
C VAL A 170 -2.07 -4.99 18.01
N VAL A 171 -2.57 -6.22 17.94
CA VAL A 171 -2.34 -7.24 18.97
C VAL A 171 -0.86 -7.61 19.10
N GLN A 172 -0.11 -7.63 18.00
CA GLN A 172 1.31 -7.97 18.05
C GLN A 172 2.18 -6.81 18.58
N PHE A 173 1.88 -5.56 18.21
CA PHE A 173 2.82 -4.44 18.39
C PHE A 173 2.31 -3.31 19.29
N SER A 174 1.01 -3.20 19.55
CA SER A 174 0.41 -2.03 20.21
C SER A 174 0.05 -2.27 21.69
N SER A 175 -0.25 -1.20 22.43
CA SER A 175 -0.73 -1.27 23.82
C SER A 175 -2.10 -1.94 23.95
N VAL A 176 -2.37 -2.52 25.12
CA VAL A 176 -3.70 -3.09 25.44
C VAL A 176 -4.85 -2.08 25.27
N SER A 177 -4.60 -0.80 25.51
CA SER A 177 -5.61 0.27 25.34
C SER A 177 -6.09 0.39 23.89
N ILE A 178 -5.16 0.33 22.93
CA ILE A 178 -5.49 0.38 21.50
C ILE A 178 -6.17 -0.93 21.07
N ILE A 179 -5.70 -2.08 21.57
CA ILE A 179 -6.35 -3.38 21.34
C ILE A 179 -7.82 -3.36 21.79
N ARG A 180 -8.09 -2.86 23.00
CA ARG A 180 -9.46 -2.70 23.53
C ARG A 180 -10.29 -1.76 22.65
N SER A 181 -9.70 -0.65 22.21
CA SER A 181 -10.38 0.28 21.30
C SER A 181 -10.82 -0.43 19.99
N LEU A 182 -9.97 -1.25 19.38
CA LEU A 182 -10.38 -2.01 18.18
C LEU A 182 -11.51 -3.02 18.46
N PHE A 183 -11.53 -3.63 19.64
CA PHE A 183 -12.64 -4.49 20.05
C PHE A 183 -13.95 -3.71 20.26
N ASP A 184 -13.89 -2.50 20.80
CA ASP A 184 -15.06 -1.64 20.98
C ASP A 184 -15.68 -1.24 19.63
N TYR A 185 -14.86 -1.14 18.58
CA TYR A 185 -15.28 -0.93 17.19
C TYR A 185 -15.60 -2.23 16.42
N GLY A 186 -15.86 -3.34 17.12
CA GLY A 186 -16.31 -4.59 16.50
C GLY A 186 -15.20 -5.50 15.97
N GLY A 187 -13.97 -5.34 16.46
CA GLY A 187 -12.87 -6.27 16.20
C GLY A 187 -13.24 -7.70 16.58
N SER A 188 -12.90 -8.66 15.71
CA SER A 188 -13.21 -10.08 15.87
C SER A 188 -11.93 -10.92 15.78
N VAL A 189 -11.80 -11.87 16.71
CA VAL A 189 -10.69 -12.82 16.75
C VAL A 189 -10.85 -13.98 15.76
N GLN A 190 -11.97 -14.02 15.02
CA GLN A 190 -12.24 -15.07 14.03
C GLN A 190 -11.43 -14.89 12.75
N TYR A 191 -10.96 -13.67 12.50
CA TYR A 191 -10.19 -13.32 11.31
C TYR A 191 -8.73 -13.08 11.69
N GLY A 192 -7.84 -13.31 10.74
CA GLY A 192 -6.44 -12.91 10.81
C GLY A 192 -5.59 -13.53 11.92
N GLN A 193 -5.94 -14.75 12.33
CA GLN A 193 -5.07 -15.59 13.17
C GLN A 193 -4.61 -14.91 14.46
N VAL A 194 -5.45 -14.04 15.04
CA VAL A 194 -5.11 -13.12 16.14
C VAL A 194 -4.44 -13.81 17.33
N LEU A 195 -4.85 -15.03 17.67
CA LEU A 195 -4.23 -15.81 18.75
C LEU A 195 -2.76 -16.17 18.49
N HIS A 196 -2.41 -16.56 17.26
CA HIS A 196 -1.01 -16.87 16.89
C HIS A 196 -0.11 -15.64 17.06
N TYR A 197 -0.63 -14.48 16.68
CA TYR A 197 0.08 -13.21 16.78
C TYR A 197 0.20 -12.71 18.22
N ALA A 198 -0.78 -12.99 19.08
CA ALA A 198 -0.70 -12.74 20.52
C ALA A 198 0.36 -13.60 21.21
N ILE A 199 0.54 -14.85 20.77
CA ILE A 199 1.62 -15.73 21.27
C ILE A 199 3.00 -15.21 20.82
N ARG A 200 3.09 -14.60 19.64
CA ARG A 200 4.32 -13.98 19.09
C ARG A 200 4.61 -12.57 19.61
N ARG A 201 3.77 -12.03 20.50
CA ARG A 201 3.95 -10.72 21.12
C ARG A 201 5.10 -10.77 22.13
N TYR A 202 6.03 -9.81 22.06
CA TYR A 202 7.20 -9.71 22.94
C TYR A 202 7.10 -8.61 24.02
N LEU A 203 5.89 -8.06 24.22
CA LEU A 203 5.63 -6.99 25.19
C LEU A 203 5.24 -7.58 26.55
N PRO A 204 5.54 -6.88 27.68
CA PRO A 204 5.36 -7.42 29.03
C PRO A 204 3.90 -7.70 29.41
N ASP A 205 2.95 -7.13 28.68
CA ASP A 205 1.51 -7.31 28.82
C ASP A 205 0.97 -8.50 28.02
N GLN A 206 1.84 -9.38 27.50
CA GLN A 206 1.45 -10.54 26.70
C GLN A 206 0.38 -11.40 27.37
N GLN A 207 0.51 -11.69 28.68
CA GLN A 207 -0.47 -12.50 29.41
C GLN A 207 -1.85 -11.81 29.44
N GLU A 208 -1.89 -10.50 29.69
CA GLU A 208 -3.14 -9.73 29.69
C GLU A 208 -3.81 -9.77 28.31
N VAL A 209 -3.02 -9.61 27.24
CA VAL A 209 -3.53 -9.65 25.86
C VAL A 209 -4.03 -11.05 25.50
N LEU A 210 -3.34 -12.11 25.93
CA LEU A 210 -3.78 -13.49 25.72
C LEU A 210 -5.10 -13.77 26.44
N ASP A 211 -5.22 -13.39 27.72
CA ASP A 211 -6.45 -13.56 28.49
C ASP A 211 -7.62 -12.79 27.84
N LEU A 212 -7.35 -11.57 27.37
CA LEU A 212 -8.31 -10.77 26.62
C LEU A 212 -8.78 -11.49 25.35
N ILE A 213 -7.88 -12.03 24.54
CA ILE A 213 -8.22 -12.71 23.29
C ILE A 213 -8.97 -14.02 23.54
N LEU A 214 -8.56 -14.80 24.54
CA LEU A 214 -9.25 -16.03 24.94
C LEU A 214 -10.68 -15.76 25.42
N SER A 215 -10.90 -14.63 26.10
CA SER A 215 -12.26 -14.20 26.51
C SER A 215 -13.18 -13.90 25.33
N LYS A 216 -12.65 -13.70 24.12
CA LYS A 216 -13.39 -13.38 22.89
C LYS A 216 -13.75 -14.61 22.05
N ASN A 217 -13.73 -15.81 22.63
CA ASN A 217 -14.07 -17.09 21.98
C ASN A 217 -13.19 -17.38 20.75
N SER A 218 -11.87 -17.28 20.91
CA SER A 218 -10.90 -17.55 19.84
C SER A 218 -10.81 -19.04 19.51
N LEU A 219 -10.49 -19.36 18.25
CA LEU A 219 -10.29 -20.74 17.79
C LEU A 219 -8.90 -21.23 18.21
N ILE A 220 -8.82 -21.83 19.40
CA ILE A 220 -7.55 -22.26 20.02
C ILE A 220 -6.79 -23.30 19.19
N ASN A 221 -7.52 -24.15 18.45
CA ASN A 221 -6.95 -25.28 17.73
C ASN A 221 -6.72 -25.02 16.23
N HIS A 222 -6.91 -23.80 15.75
CA HIS A 222 -6.74 -23.49 14.33
C HIS A 222 -5.26 -23.50 13.96
N VAL A 223 -4.88 -24.16 12.86
CA VAL A 223 -3.49 -24.16 12.38
C VAL A 223 -3.24 -22.93 11.51
N MET A 224 -2.14 -22.22 11.75
CA MET A 224 -1.72 -21.06 10.96
C MET A 224 -1.62 -21.41 9.46
N TYR A 225 -2.25 -20.60 8.60
CA TYR A 225 -2.29 -20.79 7.13
C TYR A 225 -3.02 -22.03 6.62
N GLN A 226 -3.83 -22.70 7.45
CA GLN A 226 -4.58 -23.88 7.02
C GLN A 226 -5.66 -23.55 5.97
N GLU A 227 -6.39 -22.45 6.17
CA GLU A 227 -7.49 -22.03 5.27
C GLU A 227 -7.04 -21.01 4.22
N HIS A 228 -5.91 -20.35 4.46
CA HIS A 228 -5.32 -19.32 3.59
C HIS A 228 -3.79 -19.56 3.44
N PRO A 229 -3.38 -20.54 2.62
CA PRO A 229 -1.98 -20.94 2.42
C PRO A 229 -1.17 -20.00 1.51
#